data_AF-A0A2E4HAU9-F1
#
_entry.id   AF-A0A2E4HAU9-F1
#
_cell.length_a   1.000
_cell.length_b   1.000
_cell.length_c   1.000
_cell.angle_alpha   90.00
_cell.angle_beta   90.00
_cell.angle_gamma   90.00
#
_symmetry.space_group_name_H-M   'P 1'
#
loop_
_entity.id
_entity.type
_entity.pdbx_description
1 polymer ?
#
loop_
_entity_poly.entity_id
_entity_poly.type
_entity_poly.pdbx_seq_one_letter_code
_entity_poly.pdbx_strand_id
1 'polypeptide(L)' 'MLLHSHVEEQPFTRTGGHVDARRDETVIARAHMNLATYGGVAMRGNLIDGFNSVILTTGF' A
#
# COMPACT_ATOMS: atom_id res chain seq x y z
N MET A 1 -20.40 8.14 -11.56
CA MET A 1 -20.05 8.37 -10.14
C MET A 1 -19.91 7.01 -9.48
N LEU A 2 -18.72 6.65 -8.99
CA LEU A 2 -18.56 5.53 -8.06
C LEU A 2 -18.91 6.05 -6.67
N LEU A 3 -20.11 5.76 -6.20
CA LEU A 3 -20.64 6.32 -4.95
C LEU A 3 -20.24 5.50 -3.71
N HIS A 4 -19.59 4.34 -3.88
CA HIS A 4 -18.92 3.54 -2.85
C HIS A 4 -18.31 2.27 -3.49
N SER A 5 -17.44 1.60 -2.74
CA SER A 5 -16.88 0.29 -3.06
C SER A 5 -17.88 -0.83 -2.70
N HIS A 6 -18.26 -1.68 -3.66
CA HIS A 6 -18.99 -2.92 -3.37
C HIS A 6 -18.00 -4.04 -3.06
N VAL A 7 -18.18 -4.70 -1.91
CA VAL A 7 -17.27 -5.75 -1.43
C VAL A 7 -17.23 -6.98 -2.34
N GLU A 8 -18.36 -7.32 -2.97
CA GLU A 8 -18.51 -8.40 -3.97
C GLU A 8 -17.93 -8.03 -5.35
N GLU A 9 -17.63 -6.75 -5.55
CA GLU A 9 -17.08 -6.19 -6.80
C GLU A 9 -15.66 -5.67 -6.57
N GLN A 10 -14.99 -6.05 -5.47
CA GLN A 10 -13.57 -5.73 -5.31
C GLN A 10 -12.77 -6.66 -6.25
N PRO A 11 -12.25 -6.15 -7.37
CA PRO A 11 -11.63 -6.98 -8.41
C PRO A 11 -10.19 -7.36 -8.02
N PHE A 12 -9.79 -7.08 -6.78
CA PHE A 12 -8.47 -7.41 -6.28
C PHE A 12 -8.49 -8.86 -5.83
N THR A 13 -7.99 -9.76 -6.67
CA THR A 13 -7.53 -11.05 -6.16
C THR A 13 -6.43 -10.76 -5.16
N ARG A 14 -6.67 -11.03 -3.87
CA ARG A 14 -5.62 -10.93 -2.84
C ARG A 14 -4.50 -11.90 -3.23
N THR A 15 -3.43 -11.38 -3.79
CA THR A 15 -2.20 -12.12 -4.02
C THR A 15 -1.25 -11.83 -2.86
N GLY A 16 -0.83 -12.89 -2.15
CA GLY A 16 0.04 -12.78 -0.97
C GLY A 16 -0.63 -13.19 0.34
N GLY A 17 0.15 -13.86 1.19
CA GLY A 17 -0.24 -14.34 2.51
C GLY A 17 0.06 -13.33 3.62
N HIS A 18 0.02 -13.81 4.86
CA HIS A 18 0.59 -13.07 5.97
C HIS A 18 2.11 -12.92 5.77
N VAL A 19 2.66 -11.78 6.15
CA VAL A 19 4.10 -11.55 6.20
C VAL A 19 4.41 -11.19 7.65
N ASP A 20 5.22 -12.01 8.30
CA ASP A 20 5.73 -11.69 9.62
C ASP A 20 6.66 -10.48 9.50
N ALA A 21 6.32 -9.39 10.20
CA ALA A 21 7.15 -8.20 10.29
C ALA A 21 7.46 -7.91 11.75
N ARG A 22 8.72 -7.57 12.05
CA ARG A 22 9.09 -7.16 13.41
C ARG A 22 8.49 -5.78 13.72
N ARG A 23 8.31 -5.46 15.01
CA ARG A 23 7.66 -4.20 15.42
C ARG A 23 8.43 -2.96 14.96
N ASP A 24 9.75 -3.08 14.86
CA ASP A 24 10.70 -2.05 14.44
C ASP A 24 11.03 -2.09 12.94
N GLU A 25 10.51 -3.08 12.21
CA GLU A 25 10.79 -3.24 10.79
C GLU A 25 10.08 -2.19 9.95
N THR A 26 10.84 -1.50 9.10
CA THR A 26 10.28 -0.47 8.22
C THR A 26 9.61 -1.11 7.01
N VAL A 27 8.33 -0.84 6.84
CA VAL A 27 7.50 -1.26 5.70
C VAL A 27 7.15 -0.05 4.83
N ILE A 28 7.07 -0.27 3.53
CA ILE A 28 6.59 0.72 2.56
C ILE A 28 5.31 0.17 1.90
N ALA A 29 4.18 0.85 2.13
CA ALA A 29 2.91 0.54 1.50
C ALA A 29 2.65 1.50 0.32
N ARG A 30 2.35 0.93 -0.86
CA ARG A 30 2.14 1.68 -2.11
C ARG A 30 0.78 1.33 -2.71
N ALA A 31 0.10 2.34 -3.25
CA ALA A 31 -1.14 2.14 -3.97
C ALA A 31 -0.89 2.00 -5.48
N HIS A 32 -1.47 0.96 -6.06
CA HIS A 32 -1.56 0.76 -7.52
C HIS A 32 -3.03 0.91 -7.92
N MET A 33 -3.41 2.12 -8.35
CA MET A 33 -4.82 2.48 -8.55
C MET A 33 -5.27 2.42 -10.02
N ASN A 34 -4.35 2.17 -10.97
CA ASN A 34 -4.66 2.03 -12.39
C ASN A 34 -3.70 1.03 -13.05
N LEU A 35 -3.87 0.78 -14.35
CA LEU A 35 -3.05 -0.18 -15.11
C LEU A 35 -1.65 0.32 -15.49
N ALA A 36 -1.32 1.58 -15.20
CA ALA A 36 -0.06 2.17 -15.64
C ALA A 36 1.07 1.90 -14.64
N THR A 37 1.00 2.48 -13.44
CA THR A 37 2.08 2.42 -12.44
C THR A 37 1.58 2.70 -11.02
N TYR A 38 2.44 2.45 -10.03
CA TYR A 38 2.22 2.91 -8.66
C TYR A 38 2.27 4.44 -8.58
N GLY A 39 1.47 5.01 -7.67
CA GLY A 39 1.57 6.43 -7.34
C GLY A 39 2.94 6.80 -6.76
N GLY A 40 3.35 8.06 -6.92
CA GLY A 40 4.63 8.58 -6.39
C GLY A 40 4.66 8.79 -4.87
N VAL A 41 3.50 8.70 -4.21
CA VAL A 41 3.36 8.80 -2.75
C VAL A 41 3.14 7.41 -2.16
N ALA A 42 3.85 7.11 -1.07
CA ALA A 42 3.75 5.89 -0.30
C ALA A 42 3.63 6.18 1.20
N MET A 43 3.18 5.19 1.96
CA MET A 43 3.26 5.23 3.42
C MET A 43 4.51 4.47 3.86
N ARG A 44 5.37 5.08 4.67
CA ARG A 44 6.56 4.44 5.25
C ARG A 44 6.50 4.51 6.77
N GLY A 45 6.83 3.41 7.42
CA GLY A 45 6.79 3.34 8.87
C GLY A 45 7.03 1.95 9.42
N ASN A 46 6.89 1.82 10.74
CA ASN A 46 6.90 0.56 11.47
C ASN A 46 5.76 0.58 12.50
N LEU A 47 5.62 -0.48 13.30
CA LEU A 47 4.54 -0.57 14.28
C LEU A 47 4.75 0.32 15.51
N ILE A 48 6.00 0.66 15.84
CA ILE A 48 6.36 1.45 17.02
C ILE A 48 6.07 2.94 16.77
N ASP A 49 6.54 3.45 15.63
CA ASP A 49 6.54 4.88 15.30
C ASP A 49 5.35 5.29 14.42
N GLY A 50 4.60 4.31 13.91
CA GLY A 50 3.53 4.53 12.96
C GLY A 50 4.02 4.84 11.54
N PHE A 51 3.11 5.29 10.68
CA PHE A 51 3.36 5.51 9.26
C PHE A 51 3.14 6.96 8.85
N ASN A 52 4.04 7.47 8.02
CA ASN A 52 3.96 8.81 7.44
C ASN A 52 4.01 8.73 5.91
N SER A 53 3.42 9.74 5.25
CA SER A 53 3.47 9.90 3.81
C SER A 53 4.87 10.28 3.34
N VAL A 54 5.39 9.60 2.31
CA VAL A 54 6.68 9.89 1.68
C VAL A 54 6.54 9.93 0.16
N ILE A 55 7.35 10.76 -0.50
CA ILE A 55 7.54 10.71 -1.95
C ILE A 55 8.63 9.67 -2.25
N LEU A 56 8.33 8.70 -3.10
CA LEU A 56 9.32 7.75 -3.61
C LEU A 56 9.91 8.28 -4.92
N THR A 57 11.23 8.41 -4.96
CA THR A 57 11.99 8.66 -6.19
C THR A 57 12.07 7.37 -7.02
N THR A 58 12.32 7.51 -8.32
CA THR A 58 12.46 6.41 -9.29
C THR A 58 13.50 5.39 -8.79
N GLY A 59 13.19 4.09 -8.92
CA GLY A 59 14.04 2.99 -8.42
C GLY A 59 13.38 2.12 -7.34
N PHE A 60 12.15 2.45 -6.94
CA PHE A 60 11.26 1.63 -6.11
C PHE A 60 10.05 1.12 -6.90
#